data_AF-A0A7C7PDV4-F1
#
_entry.id   AF-A0A7C7PDV4-F1
#
_cell.length_a   1.000
_cell.length_b   1.000
_cell.length_c   1.000
_cell.angle_alpha   90.00
_cell.angle_beta   90.00
_cell.angle_gamma   90.00
#
_symmetry.space_group_name_H-M   'P 1'
#
loop_
_entity.id
_entity.type
_entity.pdbx_description
1 polymer ?
#
loop_
_entity_poly.entity_id
_entity_poly.type
_entity_poly.pdbx_seq_one_letter_code
_entity_poly.pdbx_strand_id
1 'polypeptide(L)'
;MSENSSKTFQERVDEFVAIANEQAAESSVEDVNTAVLFSAARFNAFSVARSVENAENLQAEKQAAIEYFTQRYAEMLNQNLEEYIARFDSYTQK
;
A
#
# COMPACT_ATOMS: atom_id res chain seq x y z
N MET A 1 30.33 16.28 0.08
CA MET A 1 29.81 15.28 1.03
C MET A 1 28.43 14.88 0.54
N SER A 2 28.28 13.74 -0.12
CA SER A 2 26.95 13.26 -0.54
C SER A 2 26.31 12.53 0.63
N GLU A 3 25.45 13.21 1.38
CA GLU A 3 24.56 12.52 2.31
C GLU A 3 23.57 11.70 1.49
N ASN A 4 23.84 10.41 1.40
CA ASN A 4 22.90 9.45 0.83
C ASN A 4 21.84 9.13 1.90
N SER A 5 20.96 10.08 2.21
CA SER A 5 19.87 9.83 3.18
C SER A 5 18.77 9.03 2.49
N SER A 6 18.87 7.71 2.58
CA SER A 6 17.81 6.79 2.18
C SER A 6 16.52 7.12 2.93
N LYS A 7 15.43 7.43 2.21
CA LYS A 7 14.08 7.59 2.79
C LYS A 7 13.72 6.37 3.64
N THR A 8 13.23 6.63 4.85
CA THR A 8 12.62 5.64 5.74
C THR A 8 11.36 5.05 5.14
N PHE A 9 10.88 3.94 5.71
CA PHE A 9 9.60 3.35 5.31
C PHE A 9 8.44 4.33 5.50
N GLN A 10 8.40 5.04 6.63
CA GLN A 10 7.32 5.98 6.94
C GLN A 10 7.30 7.14 5.94
N GLU A 11 8.45 7.75 5.65
CA GLU A 11 8.53 8.84 4.66
C GLU A 11 8.04 8.39 3.27
N ARG A 12 8.28 7.13 2.88
CA ARG A 12 7.75 6.58 1.63
C ARG A 12 6.25 6.39 1.66
N VAL A 13 5.69 5.94 2.78
CA VAL A 13 4.23 5.80 2.95
C VAL A 13 3.56 7.17 2.90
N ASP A 14 4.12 8.15 3.61
CA ASP A 14 3.57 9.50 3.70
C ASP A 14 3.53 10.19 2.32
N GLU A 15 4.51 9.93 1.45
CA GLU A 15 4.50 10.44 0.08
C GLU A 15 3.33 9.90 -0.77
N PHE A 16 2.98 8.61 -0.62
CA PHE A 16 1.80 8.05 -1.30
C PHE A 16 0.49 8.57 -0.71
N VAL A 17 0.43 8.73 0.61
CA VAL A 17 -0.74 9.30 1.30
C VAL A 17 -0.96 10.75 0.90
N ALA A 18 0.10 11.55 0.76
CA ALA A 18 0.01 12.92 0.29
C ALA A 18 -0.65 13.01 -1.09
N ILE A 19 -0.23 12.15 -2.04
CA ILE A 19 -0.82 12.08 -3.38
C ILE A 19 -2.30 11.65 -3.30
N ALA A 20 -2.64 10.68 -2.45
CA ALA A 20 -4.04 10.27 -2.27
C ALA A 20 -4.90 11.41 -1.71
N ASN A 21 -4.38 12.17 -0.74
CA ASN A 21 -5.08 13.32 -0.17
C ASN A 21 -5.31 14.43 -1.20
N GLU A 22 -4.33 14.69 -2.08
CA GLU A 22 -4.49 15.64 -3.20
C GLU A 22 -5.63 15.20 -4.14
N GLN A 23 -5.68 13.92 -4.53
CA GLN A 23 -6.75 13.40 -5.38
C GLN A 23 -8.12 13.43 -4.69
N ALA A 24 -8.16 13.17 -3.37
CA ALA A 24 -9.40 13.20 -2.60
C ALA A 24 -9.99 14.61 -2.43
N ALA A 25 -9.22 15.66 -2.73
CA ALA A 25 -9.75 17.03 -2.80
C ALA A 25 -10.64 17.25 -4.04
N GLU A 26 -10.47 16.45 -5.09
CA GLU A 26 -11.15 16.60 -6.38
C GLU A 26 -12.06 15.41 -6.73
N SER A 27 -12.09 14.35 -5.91
CA SER A 27 -12.82 13.09 -6.14
C SER A 27 -13.33 12.49 -4.84
N SER A 28 -14.19 11.47 -4.92
CA SER A 28 -14.65 10.78 -3.71
C SER A 28 -13.50 10.00 -3.06
N VAL A 29 -13.51 9.92 -1.72
CA VAL A 29 -12.53 9.12 -0.97
C VAL A 29 -12.57 7.63 -1.39
N GLU A 30 -13.75 7.13 -1.78
CA GLU A 30 -13.93 5.75 -2.24
C GLU A 30 -13.25 5.49 -3.60
N ASP A 31 -13.38 6.43 -4.54
CA ASP A 31 -12.70 6.35 -5.85
C ASP A 31 -11.17 6.38 -5.67
N VAL A 32 -10.68 7.28 -4.83
CA VAL A 32 -9.24 7.39 -4.53
C VAL A 32 -8.72 6.15 -3.83
N ASN A 33 -9.46 5.60 -2.85
CA ASN A 33 -9.09 4.34 -2.20
C ASN A 33 -9.02 3.17 -3.20
N THR A 34 -9.99 3.09 -4.12
CA THR A 34 -9.97 2.08 -5.20
C THR A 34 -8.75 2.25 -6.09
N ALA A 35 -8.39 3.49 -6.44
CA ALA A 35 -7.20 3.80 -7.21
C ALA A 35 -5.89 3.43 -6.47
N VAL A 36 -5.80 3.69 -5.17
CA VAL A 36 -4.65 3.31 -4.33
C VAL A 36 -4.49 1.78 -4.29
N LEU A 37 -5.58 1.04 -4.03
CA LEU A 37 -5.56 -0.42 -4.04
C LEU A 37 -5.07 -0.99 -5.36
N PHE A 38 -5.60 -0.50 -6.48
CA PHE A 38 -5.20 -0.97 -7.80
C PHE A 38 -3.76 -0.56 -8.16
N SER A 39 -3.30 0.61 -7.71
CA SER A 39 -1.92 1.06 -7.89
C SER A 39 -0.93 0.14 -7.16
N ALA A 40 -1.23 -0.22 -5.91
CA ALA A 40 -0.43 -1.19 -5.15
C ALA A 40 -0.40 -2.55 -5.87
N ALA A 41 -1.55 -3.05 -6.33
CA ALA A 41 -1.63 -4.31 -7.08
C ALA A 41 -0.77 -4.30 -8.35
N ARG A 42 -0.80 -3.21 -9.13
CA ARG A 42 0.03 -3.05 -10.34
C ARG A 42 1.53 -3.06 -10.02
N PHE A 43 1.94 -2.34 -8.98
CA PHE A 43 3.34 -2.29 -8.58
C PHE A 43 3.84 -3.64 -8.05
N ASN A 44 3.03 -4.33 -7.27
CA ASN A 44 3.34 -5.67 -6.75
C ASN A 44 3.45 -6.68 -7.89
N ALA A 45 2.50 -6.69 -8.83
CA ALA A 45 2.54 -7.56 -10.01
C ALA A 45 3.78 -7.31 -10.88
N PHE A 46 4.15 -6.03 -11.09
CA PHE A 46 5.40 -5.67 -11.75
C PHE A 46 6.63 -6.24 -11.02
N SER A 47 6.65 -6.14 -9.69
CA SER A 47 7.77 -6.64 -8.87
C SER A 47 7.96 -8.15 -9.00
N VAL A 48 6.87 -8.93 -9.02
CA VAL A 48 6.92 -10.39 -9.24
C VAL A 48 7.33 -10.73 -10.66
N ALA A 49 6.78 -10.03 -11.66
CA ALA A 49 7.16 -10.25 -13.05
C ALA A 49 8.66 -9.99 -13.29
N ARG A 50 9.28 -9.09 -12.50
CA ARG A 50 10.72 -8.79 -12.55
C ARG A 50 11.58 -9.81 -11.79
N SER A 51 11.01 -10.65 -10.93
CA SER A 51 11.75 -11.66 -10.15
C SER A 51 11.80 -13.03 -10.81
N VAL A 52 11.15 -13.21 -11.96
CA VAL A 52 11.09 -14.48 -12.70
C VAL A 52 11.64 -14.31 -14.12
N GLU A 53 12.13 -15.40 -14.70
CA GLU A 53 12.82 -15.37 -16.00
C GLU A 53 11.88 -15.37 -17.21
N ASN A 54 10.68 -15.93 -17.07
CA ASN A 54 9.74 -16.13 -18.17
C ASN A 54 8.28 -16.21 -17.68
N ALA A 55 7.34 -16.27 -18.62
CA ALA A 55 5.92 -16.29 -18.35
C ALA A 55 5.43 -17.58 -17.67
N GLU A 56 6.06 -18.73 -17.93
CA GLU A 56 5.71 -20.00 -17.27
C GLU A 56 6.02 -19.95 -15.78
N ASN A 57 7.19 -19.40 -15.41
CA ASN A 57 7.57 -19.16 -14.02
C ASN A 57 6.64 -18.13 -13.37
N LEU A 58 6.27 -17.05 -14.06
CA LEU A 58 5.29 -16.08 -13.54
C LEU A 58 3.94 -16.75 -13.27
N GLN A 59 3.49 -17.62 -14.17
CA GLN A 59 2.23 -18.35 -14.01
C GLN A 59 2.29 -19.31 -12.80
N ALA A 60 3.44 -19.96 -12.56
CA ALA A 60 3.64 -20.82 -11.40
C ALA A 60 3.66 -20.02 -10.07
N GLU A 61 4.31 -18.86 -10.05
CA GLU A 61 4.43 -18.00 -8.85
C GLU A 61 3.17 -17.16 -8.56
N LYS A 62 2.27 -17.00 -9.54
CA LYS A 62 1.11 -16.10 -9.47
C LYS A 62 0.29 -16.26 -8.21
N GLN A 63 -0.07 -17.49 -7.85
CA GLN A 63 -0.97 -17.74 -6.73
C GLN A 63 -0.30 -17.43 -5.38
N ALA A 64 0.95 -17.86 -5.22
CA ALA A 64 1.75 -17.58 -4.02
C ALA A 64 1.98 -16.07 -3.83
N ALA A 65 2.21 -15.33 -4.93
CA ALA A 65 2.33 -13.88 -4.90
C ALA A 65 1.04 -13.19 -4.43
N ILE A 66 -0.12 -13.62 -4.95
CA ILE A 66 -1.42 -13.07 -4.54
C ILE A 66 -1.63 -13.28 -3.03
N GLU A 67 -1.38 -14.49 -2.53
CA GLU A 67 -1.51 -14.81 -1.11
C GLU A 67 -0.58 -13.96 -0.24
N TYR A 68 0.70 -13.87 -0.63
CA TYR A 68 1.69 -13.09 0.09
C TYR A 68 1.30 -11.61 0.22
N PHE A 69 0.91 -10.95 -0.89
CA PHE A 69 0.59 -9.53 -0.85
C PHE A 69 -0.74 -9.23 -0.16
N THR A 70 -1.76 -10.09 -0.34
CA THR A 70 -3.06 -9.90 0.31
C THR A 70 -2.99 -10.12 1.82
N GLN A 71 -2.22 -11.12 2.28
CA GLN A 71 -1.98 -11.33 3.71
C GLN A 71 -1.29 -10.12 4.34
N ARG A 72 -0.20 -9.62 3.73
CA ARG A 72 0.51 -8.45 4.25
C ARG A 72 -0.37 -7.20 4.29
N TYR A 73 -1.20 -6.99 3.27
CA TYR A 73 -2.15 -5.88 3.27
C TYR A 73 -3.15 -6.00 4.42
N ALA A 74 -3.71 -7.19 4.63
CA ALA A 74 -4.64 -7.44 5.73
C ALA A 74 -4.01 -7.19 7.10
N GLU A 75 -2.76 -7.62 7.31
CA GLU A 75 -2.01 -7.37 8.56
C GLU A 75 -1.80 -5.88 8.82
N MET A 76 -1.36 -5.11 7.81
CA MET A 76 -1.15 -3.66 7.93
C MET A 76 -2.47 -2.92 8.14
N LEU A 77 -3.53 -3.30 7.42
CA LEU A 77 -4.86 -2.72 7.60
C LEU A 77 -5.38 -2.97 9.02
N ASN A 78 -5.23 -4.20 9.53
CA ASN A 78 -5.63 -4.55 10.89
C ASN A 78 -4.90 -3.68 11.92
N GLN A 79 -3.58 -3.53 11.81
CA GLN A 79 -2.79 -2.69 12.73
C GLN A 79 -3.29 -1.23 12.75
N ASN A 80 -3.57 -0.65 11.58
CA ASN A 80 -4.09 0.72 11.50
C ASN A 80 -5.50 0.83 12.11
N LEU A 81 -6.38 -0.13 11.85
CA LEU A 81 -7.72 -0.16 12.43
C LEU A 81 -7.69 -0.34 13.95
N GLU A 82 -6.80 -1.19 14.48
CA GLU A 82 -6.59 -1.35 15.92
C GLU A 82 -6.15 -0.03 16.58
N GLU A 83 -5.29 0.75 15.92
CA GLU A 83 -4.90 2.07 16.41
C GLU A 83 -6.09 3.05 16.46
N TYR A 84 -6.92 3.08 15.42
CA TYR A 84 -8.15 3.87 15.43
C TYR A 84 -9.14 3.42 16.50
N ILE A 85 -9.30 2.11 16.71
CA ILE A 85 -10.17 1.55 17.75
C ILE A 85 -9.67 1.94 19.14
N ALA A 86 -8.37 1.76 19.40
CA ALA A 86 -7.76 2.06 20.70
C ALA A 86 -7.84 3.54 21.08
N ARG A 87 -7.91 4.43 20.08
CA ARG A 87 -7.95 5.88 20.24
C ARG A 87 -9.29 6.49 19.82
N PHE A 88 -10.31 5.67 19.62
CA PHE A 88 -11.57 6.11 19.02
C PHE A 88 -12.21 7.27 19.79
N ASP A 89 -12.26 7.18 21.11
CA ASP A 89 -12.81 8.22 21.98
C ASP A 89 -11.98 9.51 21.96
N SER A 90 -10.66 9.40 21.77
CA SER A 90 -9.78 10.58 21.65
C SER A 90 -9.86 11.29 20.29
N TYR A 91 -10.26 10.58 19.22
CA TYR A 91 -10.49 11.15 17.90
C TYR A 91 -11.92 11.65 17.68
N THR A 92 -12.89 11.19 18.49
CA THR A 92 -14.31 11.52 18.34
C THR A 92 -14.82 12.57 19.34
N GLN A 93 -14.05 12.88 20.38
CA GLN A 93 -14.26 14.10 21.17
C GLN A 93 -13.88 15.33 20.32
N LYS A 94 -14.90 15.94 19.70
CA LYS A 94 -14.84 17.30 19.18
C LYS A 94 -14.86 18.32 20.32
#